data_AF-A0A1G3AHJ9-F1
#
_entry.id   AF-A0A1G3AHJ9-F1
#
_cell.length_a   1.000
_cell.length_b   1.000
_cell.length_c   1.000
_cell.angle_alpha   90.00
_cell.angle_beta   90.00
_cell.angle_gamma   90.00
#
_symmetry.space_group_name_H-M   'P 1'
#
loop_
_entity.id
_entity.type
_entity.pdbx_description
1 polymer ?
#
loop_
_entity_poly.entity_id
_entity_poly.type
_entity_poly.pdbx_seq_one_letter_code
_entity_poly.pdbx_strand_id
1 'polypeptide(L)'
;MWMAWQFDRPDRAAGLIQAFRRPDCPNVSAQYKLRSLDPDARYTIADLDTDQHTEMTGRELMEHGLLITIPEAPGAALITYRQLTQP
;
A
#
# COMPACT_ATOMS: atom_id res chain seq x y z
N MET A 1 0.16 0.56 -18.21
CA MET A 1 0.22 1.70 -17.28
C MET A 1 -0.37 1.32 -15.93
N TRP A 2 0.12 1.93 -14.85
CA TRP A 2 -0.38 1.79 -13.50
C TRP A 2 -1.10 3.04 -13.01
N MET A 3 -2.04 2.87 -12.08
CA MET A 3 -2.65 3.95 -11.31
C MET A 3 -2.87 3.47 -9.88
N ALA A 4 -2.70 4.36 -8.90
CA ALA A 4 -3.01 4.07 -7.51
C ALA A 4 -3.50 5.32 -6.79
N TRP A 5 -4.40 5.12 -5.83
CA TRP A 5 -4.91 6.16 -4.94
C TRP A 5 -4.77 5.71 -3.49
N GLN A 6 -4.44 6.66 -2.62
CA GLN A 6 -4.44 6.48 -1.16
C GLN A 6 -5.67 7.18 -0.57
N PHE A 7 -6.40 6.46 0.27
CA PHE A 7 -7.48 6.95 1.10
C PHE A 7 -7.04 6.88 2.56
N ASP A 8 -6.45 7.98 3.04
CA ASP A 8 -5.94 8.08 4.40
C ASP A 8 -7.04 8.42 5.42
N ARG A 9 -7.00 7.75 6.56
CA ARG A 9 -7.88 7.98 7.72
C ARG A 9 -7.01 8.26 8.96
N PRO A 10 -6.52 9.50 9.12
CA PRO A 10 -5.63 9.84 10.22
C PRO A 10 -6.33 9.68 11.59
N ASP A 11 -7.66 9.82 11.65
CA ASP A 11 -8.47 9.58 12.85
C ASP A 11 -8.39 8.14 13.38
N ARG A 12 -7.95 7.19 12.54
CA ARG A 12 -7.80 5.77 12.87
C ARG A 12 -6.36 5.27 12.71
N ALA A 13 -5.42 6.16 12.40
CA ALA A 13 -4.05 5.80 12.01
C ALA A 13 -4.02 4.63 11.01
N ALA A 14 -4.89 4.71 10.01
CA ALA A 14 -5.12 3.63 9.05
C ALA A 14 -5.55 4.19 7.70
N GLY A 15 -5.59 3.34 6.69
CA GLY A 15 -6.12 3.74 5.39
C GLY A 15 -6.16 2.58 4.41
N LEU A 16 -6.51 2.93 3.17
CA LEU A 16 -6.65 2.02 2.05
C LEU A 16 -5.88 2.56 0.85
N ILE A 17 -5.28 1.67 0.08
CA ILE A 17 -4.71 1.92 -1.23
C ILE A 17 -5.49 1.09 -2.22
N GLN A 18 -5.92 1.72 -3.30
CA GLN A 18 -6.49 1.02 -4.44
C GLN A 18 -5.56 1.22 -5.63
N ALA A 19 -5.09 0.11 -6.21
CA ALA A 19 -4.19 0.12 -7.35
C ALA A 19 -4.76 -0.67 -8.52
N PHE A 20 -4.44 -0.24 -9.74
CA PHE A 20 -4.84 -0.91 -10.98
C PHE A 20 -3.66 -1.04 -11.93
N ARG A 21 -3.53 -2.23 -12.51
CA ARG A 21 -2.65 -2.53 -13.64
C ARG A 21 -3.48 -2.65 -14.91
N ARG A 22 -3.18 -1.84 -15.94
CA ARG A 22 -3.86 -1.88 -17.25
C ARG A 22 -3.41 -3.11 -18.09
N PRO A 23 -4.21 -3.56 -19.08
CA PRO A 23 -3.95 -4.78 -19.86
C PRO A 23 -2.53 -4.86 -20.47
N ASP A 24 -2.08 -3.82 -21.16
CA ASP A 24 -0.77 -3.83 -21.85
C ASP A 24 0.38 -3.32 -20.99
N CYS A 25 0.28 -3.46 -19.66
CA CYS A 25 1.32 -2.98 -18.75
C CYS A 25 2.42 -4.03 -18.55
N PRO A 26 3.65 -3.84 -19.05
CA PRO A 26 4.71 -4.84 -18.92
C PRO A 26 5.22 -4.97 -17.48
N ASN A 27 5.19 -3.90 -16.69
CA ASN A 27 5.61 -3.93 -15.29
C ASN A 27 4.54 -4.63 -14.43
N VAL A 28 4.89 -5.76 -13.83
CA VAL A 28 4.06 -6.53 -12.88
C VAL A 28 3.97 -5.89 -11.49
N SER A 29 4.86 -4.94 -11.20
CA SER A 29 4.86 -4.18 -9.96
C SER A 29 5.08 -2.69 -10.19
N ALA A 30 4.62 -1.87 -9.25
CA ALA A 30 4.86 -0.44 -9.20
C ALA A 30 5.05 0.01 -7.74
N GLN A 31 5.94 0.97 -7.53
CA GLN A 31 6.26 1.47 -6.19
C GLN A 31 5.64 2.85 -5.96
N TYR A 32 4.90 3.00 -4.85
CA TYR A 32 4.16 4.20 -4.53
C TYR A 32 4.47 4.68 -3.12
N LYS A 33 4.88 5.95 -3.00
CA LYS A 33 5.10 6.60 -1.70
C LYS A 33 3.76 6.98 -1.07
N LEU A 34 3.53 6.52 0.15
CA LEU A 34 2.39 6.93 0.96
C LEU A 34 2.63 8.32 1.54
N ARG A 35 1.56 8.97 1.96
CA ARG A 35 1.59 10.32 2.54
C ARG A 35 0.87 10.33 3.88
N SER A 36 1.17 11.36 4.68
CA SER A 36 0.44 11.66 5.93
C SER A 36 0.52 10.56 7.01
N LEU A 37 1.60 9.77 7.01
CA LEU A 37 1.86 8.81 8.07
C LEU A 37 2.78 9.41 9.14
N ASP A 38 2.68 8.92 10.37
CA ASP A 38 3.70 9.14 11.39
C ASP A 38 4.98 8.37 10.98
N PRO A 39 6.12 9.04 10.75
CA PRO A 39 7.35 8.39 10.29
C PRO A 39 7.94 7.40 11.30
N ASP A 40 7.69 7.59 12.60
CA ASP A 40 8.31 6.79 13.66
C ASP A 40 7.38 5.64 14.11
N ALA A 41 6.12 5.64 13.65
CA ALA A 41 5.19 4.54 13.84
C ALA A 41 5.46 3.35 12.89
N ARG A 42 5.09 2.15 13.32
CA ARG A 42 5.02 0.95 12.47
C ARG A 42 3.59 0.69 12.03
N TYR A 43 3.44 0.19 10.82
CA TYR A 43 2.16 -0.14 10.22
C TYR A 43 2.17 -1.57 9.73
N THR A 44 1.10 -2.31 10.00
CA THR A 44 0.78 -3.53 9.26
C THR A 44 0.17 -3.12 7.93
N ILE A 45 0.76 -3.59 6.84
CA ILE A 45 0.27 -3.48 5.47
C ILE A 45 -0.31 -4.83 5.09
N ALA A 46 -1.58 -4.87 4.71
CA ALA A 46 -2.25 -6.11 4.33
C ALA A 46 -2.89 -5.93 2.95
N ASP A 47 -2.50 -6.79 2.01
CA ASP A 47 -3.24 -6.98 0.77
C ASP A 47 -4.56 -7.70 1.13
N LEU A 48 -5.68 -7.26 0.58
CA LEU A 48 -6.99 -7.86 0.82
C LEU A 48 -7.36 -8.90 -0.24
N ASP A 49 -6.66 -8.88 -1.37
CA ASP A 49 -6.85 -9.84 -2.46
C ASP A 49 -5.93 -11.07 -2.28
N THR A 50 -4.98 -10.99 -1.35
CA THR A 50 -4.09 -12.09 -0.95
C THR A 50 -4.02 -12.19 0.58
N ASP A 51 -3.61 -13.33 1.14
CA ASP A 51 -3.37 -13.45 2.59
C ASP A 51 -2.02 -12.83 3.03
N GLN A 52 -1.39 -12.02 2.18
CA GLN A 52 -0.08 -11.44 2.45
C GLN A 52 -0.19 -10.16 3.29
N HIS A 53 0.67 -10.09 4.30
CA HIS A 53 0.86 -8.90 5.09
C HIS A 53 2.34 -8.71 5.44
N THR A 54 2.73 -7.47 5.66
CA THR A 54 4.07 -7.09 6.08
C THR A 54 4.00 -5.93 7.06
N GLU A 55 5.08 -5.71 7.81
CA GLU A 55 5.23 -4.53 8.65
C GLU A 55 6.24 -3.57 8.01
N MET A 56 5.90 -2.28 8.01
CA MET A 56 6.79 -1.22 7.54
C MET A 56 6.65 -0.01 8.46
N THR A 57 7.73 0.75 8.61
CA THR A 57 7.67 2.07 9.27
C THR A 57 6.95 3.08 8.37
N GLY A 58 6.33 4.09 8.98
CA GLY A 58 5.78 5.22 8.22
C GLY A 58 6.85 5.89 7.37
N ARG A 59 8.09 6.00 7.88
CA ARG A 59 9.23 6.51 7.13
C ARG A 59 9.52 5.72 5.87
N GLU A 60 9.61 4.39 5.94
CA GLU A 60 9.84 3.55 4.76
C GLU A 60 8.71 3.70 3.73
N LEU A 61 7.46 3.71 4.20
CA LEU A 61 6.28 3.90 3.34
C LEU A 61 6.25 5.27 2.66
N MET A 62 6.75 6.32 3.32
CA MET A 62 6.77 7.67 2.79
C MET A 62 8.00 7.97 1.92
N GLU A 63 9.17 7.45 2.29
CA GLU A 63 10.44 7.76 1.63
C GLU A 63 10.75 6.78 0.49
N HIS A 64 10.60 5.47 0.73
CA HIS A 64 10.86 4.40 -0.26
C HIS A 64 9.59 4.02 -1.02
N GLY A 65 8.46 3.97 -0.33
CA GLY A 65 7.17 3.59 -0.90
C GLY A 65 6.87 2.10 -0.81
N LEU A 66 5.59 1.78 -0.90
CA LEU A 66 5.08 0.43 -0.95
C LEU A 66 5.22 -0.14 -2.37
N LEU A 67 5.86 -1.30 -2.50
CA LEU A 67 5.88 -2.07 -3.74
C LEU A 67 4.57 -2.85 -3.87
N ILE A 68 3.77 -2.53 -4.87
CA ILE A 68 2.51 -3.20 -5.18
C ILE A 68 2.75 -4.13 -6.37
N THR A 69 2.37 -5.40 -6.25
CA THR A 69 2.53 -6.40 -7.31
C THR A 69 1.16 -6.95 -7.70
N ILE A 70 0.84 -6.91 -9.00
CA ILE A 70 -0.39 -7.49 -9.56
C ILE A 70 0.06 -8.36 -10.74
N PRO A 71 0.17 -9.70 -10.56
CA PRO A 71 0.70 -10.61 -11.58
C PRO A 71 -0.11 -10.63 -12.89
N GLU A 72 -1.43 -10.51 -12.77
CA GLU A 72 -2.36 -10.51 -13.89
C GLU A 72 -2.53 -9.12 -14.52
N ALA A 73 -2.84 -9.07 -15.81
CA ALA A 73 -3.16 -7.84 -16.53
C ALA A 73 -4.38 -8.04 -17.46
N PRO A 74 -5.44 -7.22 -17.35
CA PRO A 74 -5.65 -6.20 -16.34
C PRO A 74 -5.82 -6.80 -14.93
N GLY A 75 -5.56 -5.99 -13.90
CA GLY A 75 -5.77 -6.41 -12.52
C GLY A 75 -5.91 -5.23 -11.56
N ALA A 76 -6.35 -5.52 -10.34
CA ALA A 76 -6.53 -4.56 -9.26
C ALA A 76 -5.97 -5.15 -7.95
N ALA A 77 -5.61 -4.26 -7.02
CA ALA A 77 -5.25 -4.62 -5.66
C ALA A 77 -5.90 -3.64 -4.67
N LEU A 78 -6.43 -4.17 -3.57
CA LEU A 78 -6.88 -3.42 -2.40
C LEU A 78 -5.94 -3.70 -1.24
N ILE A 79 -5.22 -2.68 -0.78
CA ILE A 79 -4.23 -2.82 0.28
C ILE A 79 -4.59 -1.90 1.44
N THR A 80 -4.70 -2.44 2.64
CA THR A 80 -4.92 -1.66 3.85
C THR A 80 -3.61 -1.42 4.59
N TYR A 81 -3.54 -0.31 5.30
CA TYR A 81 -2.51 -0.09 6.32
C TYR A 81 -3.15 0.32 7.63
N ARG A 82 -2.54 -0.10 8.74
CA ARG A 82 -2.95 0.29 10.09
C ARG A 82 -1.75 0.36 11.00
N GLN A 83 -1.64 1.44 11.76
CA GLN A 83 -0.61 1.59 12.78
C GLN A 83 -0.74 0.47 13.80
N LEU A 84 0.38 -0.16 14.12
CA LEU A 84 0.50 -1.10 15.21
C LEU A 84 0.35 -0.33 16.53
N THR A 85 -0.74 -0.57 17.25
CA THR A 85 -0.80 -0.24 18.66
C THR A 85 0.17 -1.16 19.40
N GLN A 86 1.23 -0.60 19.97
CA GLN A 86 2.00 -1.30 20.98
C GLN A 86 1.06 -1.71 22.13
N PRO A 87 1.20 -2.92 22.68
CA PRO A 87 0.41 -3.37 23.82
C PRO A 87 0.68 -2.53 25.09
#